data_AF-A0A6B3IL39-F1
#
_entry.id   AF-A0A6B3IL39-F1
#
_cell.length_a   1.000
_cell.length_b   1.000
_cell.length_c   1.000
_cell.angle_alpha   90.00
_cell.angle_beta   90.00
_cell.angle_gamma   90.00
#
_symmetry.space_group_name_H-M   'P 1'
#
loop_
_entity.id
_entity.type
_entity.pdbx_description
1 polymer ?
#
loop_
_entity_poly.entity_id
_entity_poly.type
_entity_poly.pdbx_seq_one_letter_code
_entity_poly.pdbx_strand_id
1 'polypeptide(L)'
;MTDASHDPADAAAPSRAGRPSRRSVIGWGGAGLVLGAGAAGGTAVTLMGGSEPAGEAGAAVPFHGEHQAGIATAVPDRLHFAAFDVTTRDRAALVQLLKDWTAAAARMTQGHAVGDGAFGGLPEAPPDDTGEALGLKPSRLTLTVGFGPSLFAAGRFGLERRRPGALVELPKFPGDNLDAARSGGDLCIQACADDPQVAVHAIRNLARIGFGKVAVRWSQLGFGKTSSTTPDAQTPRNLFGFKDGTSNISGTDRPTLERHVWVPPADGPDWMTKGSYLVARR
;
A
#
# COMPACT_ATOMS: atom_id res chain seq x y z
N MET A 1 -38.79 -39.04 -76.29
CA MET A 1 -37.76 -39.53 -77.23
C MET A 1 -36.43 -39.11 -76.64
N THR A 2 -35.66 -40.10 -76.21
CA THR A 2 -34.35 -40.04 -75.58
C THR A 2 -33.28 -39.58 -76.56
N ASP A 3 -32.36 -38.72 -76.13
CA ASP A 3 -30.88 -38.91 -76.18
C ASP A 3 -30.22 -37.60 -75.69
N ALA A 4 -29.39 -37.63 -74.64
CA ALA A 4 -27.94 -37.85 -74.67
C ALA A 4 -27.22 -36.76 -75.49
N SER A 5 -26.13 -36.14 -75.09
CA SER A 5 -25.14 -36.36 -74.03
C SER A 5 -24.14 -35.21 -74.22
N HIS A 6 -23.62 -34.61 -73.15
CA HIS A 6 -22.41 -33.81 -73.24
C HIS A 6 -21.61 -33.91 -71.93
N ASP A 7 -20.50 -34.65 -72.00
CA ASP A 7 -19.37 -34.53 -71.08
C ASP A 7 -18.56 -33.29 -71.46
N PRO A 8 -18.08 -32.48 -70.50
CA PRO A 8 -17.07 -31.48 -70.76
C PRO A 8 -15.68 -32.01 -70.37
N ALA A 9 -14.72 -31.81 -71.28
CA ALA A 9 -13.30 -32.01 -71.05
C ALA A 9 -12.70 -30.88 -70.20
N ASP A 10 -11.68 -31.29 -69.44
CA ASP A 10 -10.86 -30.59 -68.46
C ASP A 10 -10.01 -29.44 -69.05
N ALA A 11 -9.95 -28.27 -68.40
CA ALA A 11 -8.84 -27.31 -68.53
C ALA A 11 -8.88 -26.17 -67.48
N ALA A 12 -7.96 -26.28 -66.51
CA ALA A 12 -7.15 -25.22 -65.87
C ALA A 12 -7.81 -24.02 -65.14
N ALA A 13 -7.63 -24.01 -63.81
CA ALA A 13 -7.66 -22.79 -62.98
C ALA A 13 -6.27 -22.10 -62.95
N PRO A 14 -6.17 -20.82 -62.56
CA PRO A 14 -5.72 -20.62 -61.17
C PRO A 14 -6.36 -19.45 -60.39
N SER A 15 -6.49 -19.74 -59.09
CA SER A 15 -6.33 -18.92 -57.87
C SER A 15 -6.98 -17.52 -57.74
N ARG A 16 -7.95 -17.45 -56.81
CA ARG A 16 -8.18 -16.25 -55.98
C ARG A 16 -8.19 -16.64 -54.49
N ALA A 17 -7.48 -15.83 -53.72
CA ALA A 17 -6.96 -16.12 -52.39
C ALA A 17 -8.01 -16.39 -51.31
N GLY A 18 -7.73 -17.39 -50.48
CA GLY A 18 -8.48 -17.73 -49.27
C GLY A 18 -8.21 -16.75 -48.13
N ARG A 19 -9.25 -16.52 -47.32
CA ARG A 19 -9.24 -15.72 -46.09
C ARG A 19 -8.31 -16.33 -45.03
N PRO A 20 -7.64 -15.52 -44.18
CA PRO A 20 -6.70 -16.05 -43.19
C PRO A 20 -7.43 -16.73 -42.02
N SER A 21 -6.97 -17.94 -41.67
CA SER A 21 -7.42 -18.76 -40.54
C SER A 21 -6.44 -18.64 -39.36
N ARG A 22 -6.99 -18.76 -38.14
CA ARG A 22 -6.41 -18.46 -36.81
C ARG A 22 -5.23 -19.34 -36.35
N ARG A 23 -4.33 -19.80 -37.23
CA ARG A 23 -3.27 -20.76 -36.86
C ARG A 23 -1.85 -20.44 -37.30
N SER A 24 -1.54 -19.19 -37.66
CA SER A 24 -0.23 -18.79 -38.15
C SER A 24 0.41 -17.70 -37.28
N VAL A 25 0.88 -18.06 -36.08
CA VAL A 25 1.94 -17.29 -35.39
C VAL A 25 2.81 -18.23 -34.54
N ILE A 26 3.56 -19.12 -35.18
CA ILE A 26 4.76 -19.72 -34.58
C ILE A 26 5.82 -19.82 -35.68
N GLY A 27 6.98 -19.20 -35.43
CA GLY A 27 8.26 -19.54 -36.05
C GLY A 27 8.82 -18.51 -37.00
N TRP A 28 9.95 -17.90 -36.59
CA TRP A 28 11.19 -17.58 -37.32
C TRP A 28 11.94 -16.56 -36.41
N GLY A 29 13.03 -16.92 -35.71
CA GLY A 29 14.39 -17.12 -36.23
C GLY A 29 15.00 -15.74 -36.52
N GLY A 30 15.99 -15.18 -35.81
CA GLY A 30 17.26 -15.73 -35.32
C GLY A 30 18.41 -14.99 -36.04
N ALA A 31 19.47 -14.61 -35.29
CA ALA A 31 20.71 -13.88 -35.65
C ALA A 31 20.67 -12.36 -35.40
N GLY A 32 21.63 -11.69 -34.73
CA GLY A 32 22.94 -12.09 -34.19
C GLY A 32 23.88 -10.88 -34.29
N LEU A 33 24.54 -10.48 -33.20
CA LEU A 33 25.77 -9.67 -33.23
C LEU A 33 26.49 -9.76 -31.88
N VAL A 34 27.66 -10.40 -31.90
CA VAL A 34 28.66 -10.51 -30.83
C VAL A 34 29.87 -9.70 -31.28
N LEU A 35 30.25 -8.65 -30.53
CA LEU A 35 31.58 -7.99 -30.47
C LEU A 35 31.54 -7.08 -29.21
N GLY A 36 32.47 -7.04 -28.24
CA GLY A 36 33.76 -7.66 -28.03
C GLY A 36 34.27 -7.35 -26.60
N ALA A 37 35.38 -7.98 -26.21
CA ALA A 37 36.02 -7.87 -24.89
C ALA A 37 36.83 -6.56 -24.72
N GLY A 38 36.87 -6.01 -23.50
CA GLY A 38 37.75 -4.89 -23.11
C GLY A 38 37.82 -4.73 -21.59
N ALA A 39 39.03 -4.57 -21.06
CA ALA A 39 39.42 -4.76 -19.67
C ALA A 39 39.16 -3.56 -18.72
N ALA A 40 39.17 -3.89 -17.42
CA ALA A 40 39.48 -3.10 -16.22
C ALA A 40 39.55 -1.55 -16.32
N GLY A 41 38.72 -0.88 -15.52
CA GLY A 41 38.88 0.55 -15.19
C GLY A 41 37.59 1.13 -14.62
N GLY A 42 37.60 1.51 -13.34
CA GLY A 42 36.40 1.88 -12.60
C GLY A 42 35.68 3.14 -13.11
N THR A 43 34.36 3.15 -12.94
CA THR A 43 33.55 4.36 -12.75
C THR A 43 32.44 4.05 -11.75
N ALA A 44 32.60 4.54 -10.52
CA ALA A 44 31.50 4.72 -9.59
C ALA A 44 30.89 6.09 -9.88
N VAL A 45 29.71 6.15 -10.51
CA VAL A 45 28.94 7.39 -10.67
C VAL A 45 27.44 7.11 -10.56
N THR A 46 26.92 7.51 -9.41
CA THR A 46 25.61 8.09 -9.09
C THR A 46 24.32 7.27 -9.27
N LEU A 47 23.81 6.81 -8.13
CA LEU A 47 22.37 6.79 -7.83
C LEU A 47 21.87 8.25 -7.83
N MET A 48 21.38 8.73 -8.96
CA MET A 48 20.54 9.92 -9.04
C MET A 48 19.08 9.47 -9.17
N GLY A 49 18.23 10.04 -8.34
CA GLY A 49 16.84 9.64 -8.10
C GLY A 49 16.08 9.33 -9.38
N GLY A 50 15.72 8.05 -9.53
CA GLY A 50 14.68 7.64 -10.45
C GLY A 50 13.33 8.07 -9.87
N SER A 51 12.56 8.79 -10.66
CA SER A 51 11.11 8.87 -10.51
C SER A 51 10.59 7.44 -10.37
N GLU A 52 10.01 7.09 -9.22
CA GLU A 52 9.35 5.79 -9.09
C GLU A 52 8.16 5.79 -10.06
N PRO A 53 8.17 4.99 -11.13
CA PRO A 53 6.95 4.76 -11.91
C PRO A 53 5.88 4.20 -10.97
N ALA A 54 4.60 4.31 -11.33
CA ALA A 54 3.53 3.66 -10.59
C ALA A 54 3.94 2.20 -10.30
N GLY A 55 4.26 1.91 -9.02
CA GLY A 55 5.00 0.70 -8.65
C GLY A 55 4.35 -0.54 -9.24
N GLU A 56 5.17 -1.46 -9.76
CA GLU A 56 4.69 -2.69 -10.38
C GLU A 56 3.71 -3.42 -9.46
N ALA A 57 2.54 -3.78 -9.97
CA ALA A 57 1.50 -4.42 -9.17
C ALA A 57 2.04 -5.70 -8.51
N GLY A 58 2.04 -5.72 -7.17
CA GLY A 58 2.62 -6.81 -6.39
C GLY A 58 4.01 -6.55 -5.80
N ALA A 59 4.72 -5.49 -6.18
CA ALA A 59 6.04 -5.14 -5.64
C ALA A 59 5.99 -4.78 -4.14
N ALA A 60 7.12 -4.87 -3.44
CA ALA A 60 7.26 -4.34 -2.09
C ALA A 60 7.52 -2.84 -2.12
N VAL A 61 7.07 -2.12 -1.09
CA VAL A 61 7.43 -0.72 -0.84
C VAL A 61 8.45 -0.69 0.31
N PRO A 62 9.53 0.12 0.24
CA PRO A 62 10.47 0.26 1.35
C PRO A 62 9.75 0.70 2.64
N PHE A 63 9.95 -0.07 3.72
CA PHE A 63 9.37 0.25 5.03
C PHE A 63 10.16 1.34 5.76
N HIS A 64 11.49 1.30 5.65
CA HIS A 64 12.38 2.24 6.32
C HIS A 64 12.61 3.49 5.47
N GLY A 65 12.60 4.65 6.13
CA GLY A 65 12.86 5.95 5.53
C GLY A 65 12.72 7.08 6.56
N GLU A 66 13.00 8.31 6.14
CA GLU A 66 12.80 9.51 6.99
C GLU A 66 11.32 9.77 7.28
N HIS A 67 10.45 9.41 6.33
CA HIS A 67 8.99 9.49 6.44
C HIS A 67 8.40 8.08 6.39
N GLN A 68 7.31 7.85 7.10
CA GLN A 68 6.55 6.61 6.94
C GLN A 68 5.99 6.52 5.50
N ALA A 69 6.09 5.31 4.92
CA ALA A 69 5.37 4.98 3.69
C ALA A 69 3.85 5.07 3.90
N GLY A 70 3.08 5.14 2.80
CA GLY A 70 1.61 5.28 2.84
C GLY A 70 1.10 6.73 2.88
N ILE A 71 1.99 7.72 2.78
CA ILE A 71 1.64 9.16 2.74
C ILE A 71 1.96 9.73 1.36
N ALA A 72 3.25 9.90 1.02
CA ALA A 72 3.69 10.38 -0.30
C ALA A 72 3.85 9.25 -1.33
N THR A 73 3.80 7.99 -0.89
CA THR A 73 3.88 6.83 -1.79
C THR A 73 2.69 6.79 -2.75
N ALA A 74 2.87 6.15 -3.91
CA ALA A 74 1.79 5.96 -4.87
C ALA A 74 0.60 5.23 -4.20
N VAL A 75 -0.62 5.77 -4.35
CA VAL A 75 -1.82 5.24 -3.70
C VAL A 75 -2.16 3.82 -4.21
N PRO A 76 -2.19 2.78 -3.35
CA PRO A 76 -2.66 1.43 -3.71
C PRO A 76 -4.17 1.34 -3.87
N ASP A 77 -4.67 0.22 -4.37
CA ASP A 77 -6.08 0.06 -4.72
C ASP A 77 -7.02 -0.19 -3.52
N ARG A 78 -6.49 -0.63 -2.38
CA ARG A 78 -7.26 -1.08 -1.21
C ARG A 78 -6.75 -0.46 0.08
N LEU A 79 -7.67 -0.30 1.02
CA LEU A 79 -7.41 0.19 2.37
C LEU A 79 -8.06 -0.73 3.39
N HIS A 80 -7.32 -1.05 4.45
CA HIS A 80 -7.89 -1.38 5.75
C HIS A 80 -7.35 -0.40 6.79
N PHE A 81 -8.23 0.47 7.27
CA PHE A 81 -7.92 1.39 8.37
C PHE A 81 -8.44 0.80 9.68
N ALA A 82 -7.66 0.91 10.75
CA ALA A 82 -8.11 0.54 12.09
C ALA A 82 -7.64 1.58 13.11
N ALA A 83 -8.56 2.00 13.97
CA ALA A 83 -8.24 2.75 15.18
C ALA A 83 -8.30 1.80 16.38
N PHE A 84 -7.39 2.00 17.34
CA PHE A 84 -7.29 1.19 18.54
C PHE A 84 -7.32 2.09 19.78
N ASP A 85 -7.88 1.54 20.86
CA ASP A 85 -7.76 2.07 22.20
C ASP A 85 -6.69 1.26 22.96
N VAL A 86 -5.80 1.96 23.68
CA VAL A 86 -4.76 1.33 24.50
C VAL A 86 -5.33 0.97 25.87
N THR A 87 -5.42 -0.32 26.15
CA THR A 87 -6.01 -0.87 27.38
C THR A 87 -4.99 -1.04 28.50
N THR A 88 -3.71 -1.22 28.16
CA THR A 88 -2.64 -1.24 29.17
C THR A 88 -2.39 0.14 29.76
N ARG A 89 -2.01 0.20 31.04
CA ARG A 89 -1.54 1.42 31.71
C ARG A 89 -0.02 1.46 31.87
N ASP A 90 0.66 0.37 31.51
CA ASP A 90 2.11 0.28 31.59
C ASP A 90 2.76 0.86 30.31
N ARG A 91 3.52 1.94 30.49
CA ARG A 91 4.30 2.57 29.42
C ARG A 91 5.34 1.61 28.84
N ALA A 92 5.99 0.78 29.66
CA ALA A 92 6.98 -0.17 29.17
C ALA A 92 6.34 -1.21 28.26
N ALA A 93 5.16 -1.74 28.64
CA ALA A 93 4.37 -2.63 27.79
C ALA A 93 3.94 -1.96 26.48
N LEU A 94 3.54 -0.69 26.48
CA LEU A 94 3.22 0.06 25.26
C LEU A 94 4.45 0.22 24.36
N VAL A 95 5.61 0.59 24.92
CA VAL A 95 6.86 0.70 24.15
C VAL A 95 7.25 -0.65 23.55
N GLN A 96 7.12 -1.74 24.30
CA GLN A 96 7.41 -3.08 23.77
C GLN A 96 6.44 -3.44 22.63
N LEU A 97 5.15 -3.16 22.78
CA LEU A 97 4.17 -3.38 21.71
C LEU A 97 4.55 -2.64 20.43
N LEU A 98 4.96 -1.37 20.51
CA LEU A 98 5.38 -0.61 19.34
C LEU A 98 6.61 -1.20 18.66
N LYS A 99 7.56 -1.77 19.42
CA LYS A 99 8.71 -2.49 18.87
C LYS A 99 8.29 -3.77 18.17
N ASP A 100 7.41 -4.56 18.79
CA ASP A 100 6.90 -5.82 18.23
C ASP A 100 6.12 -5.55 16.93
N TRP A 101 5.27 -4.52 16.92
CA TRP A 101 4.56 -4.05 15.72
C TRP A 101 5.49 -3.57 14.62
N THR A 102 6.58 -2.86 14.97
CA THR A 102 7.57 -2.40 13.99
C THR A 102 8.26 -3.60 13.32
N ALA A 103 8.65 -4.61 14.10
CA ALA A 103 9.25 -5.84 13.57
C ALA A 103 8.28 -6.61 12.67
N ALA A 104 7.01 -6.74 13.08
CA ALA A 104 5.98 -7.38 12.26
C ALA A 104 5.71 -6.61 10.96
N ALA A 105 5.58 -5.29 11.02
CA ALA A 105 5.35 -4.43 9.86
C ALA A 105 6.51 -4.50 8.86
N ALA A 106 7.75 -4.47 9.34
CA ALA A 106 8.93 -4.60 8.48
C ALA A 106 8.94 -5.93 7.70
N ARG A 107 8.44 -7.02 8.30
CA ARG A 107 8.31 -8.32 7.60
C ARG A 107 7.15 -8.34 6.62
N MET A 108 5.96 -7.95 7.05
CA MET A 108 4.74 -8.04 6.25
C MET A 108 4.80 -7.15 5.00
N THR A 109 5.37 -5.94 5.11
CA THR A 109 5.57 -5.04 3.95
C THR A 109 6.50 -5.61 2.88
N GLN A 110 7.33 -6.59 3.24
CA GLN A 110 8.18 -7.35 2.31
C GLN A 110 7.55 -8.70 1.90
N GLY A 111 6.28 -8.95 2.24
CA GLY A 111 5.56 -10.18 1.91
C GLY A 111 5.97 -11.40 2.74
N HIS A 112 6.59 -11.18 3.90
CA HIS A 112 6.97 -12.25 4.82
C HIS A 112 5.97 -12.40 5.96
N ALA A 113 5.76 -13.64 6.41
CA ALA A 113 5.00 -13.94 7.61
C ALA A 113 5.65 -13.34 8.87
N VAL A 114 4.83 -12.98 9.86
CA VAL A 114 5.26 -12.50 11.18
C VAL A 114 6.03 -13.60 11.94
N GLY A 115 7.04 -13.18 12.73
CA GLY A 115 7.78 -14.06 13.63
C GLY A 115 8.42 -15.26 12.93
N ASP A 116 8.30 -16.42 13.56
CA ASP A 116 8.79 -17.71 13.04
C ASP A 116 7.88 -18.30 11.94
N GLY A 117 6.79 -17.61 11.60
CA GLY A 117 5.92 -17.93 10.48
C GLY A 117 4.57 -18.53 10.88
N ALA A 118 3.85 -18.98 9.86
CA ALA A 118 2.46 -19.47 9.99
C ALA A 118 2.36 -20.98 10.30
N PHE A 119 3.45 -21.73 10.12
CA PHE A 119 3.52 -23.18 10.37
C PHE A 119 4.97 -23.61 10.59
N GLY A 120 5.18 -24.84 11.07
CA GLY A 120 6.51 -25.43 11.27
C GLY A 120 7.15 -25.16 12.63
N GLY A 121 6.46 -24.42 13.51
CA GLY A 121 6.81 -24.29 14.92
C GLY A 121 6.36 -25.49 15.77
N LEU A 122 6.42 -25.33 17.09
CA LEU A 122 5.96 -26.35 18.05
C LEU A 122 4.46 -26.64 17.85
N PRO A 123 4.03 -27.92 17.72
CA PRO A 123 2.62 -28.27 17.48
C PRO A 123 1.65 -27.76 18.56
N GLU A 124 2.11 -27.65 19.80
CA GLU A 124 1.37 -27.17 20.96
C GLU A 124 1.32 -25.65 21.10
N ALA A 125 2.12 -24.91 20.32
CA ALA A 125 2.15 -23.45 20.34
C ALA A 125 1.28 -22.88 19.22
N PRO A 126 0.52 -21.79 19.47
CA PRO A 126 -0.10 -21.03 18.38
C PRO A 126 0.97 -20.50 17.42
N PRO A 127 0.72 -20.49 16.10
CA PRO A 127 1.67 -19.90 15.15
C PRO A 127 1.80 -18.39 15.35
N ASP A 128 2.94 -17.85 14.93
CA ASP A 128 3.25 -16.42 15.01
C ASP A 128 2.49 -15.58 13.98
N ASP A 129 2.16 -16.18 12.85
CA ASP A 129 1.36 -15.56 11.79
C ASP A 129 0.08 -16.37 11.56
N THR A 130 -1.03 -15.70 11.27
CA THR A 130 -2.33 -16.34 11.05
C THR A 130 -2.47 -17.05 9.70
N GLY A 131 -1.54 -16.83 8.77
CA GLY A 131 -1.33 -17.64 7.57
C GLY A 131 -2.18 -17.29 6.35
N GLU A 132 -3.18 -16.42 6.46
CA GLU A 132 -4.07 -16.10 5.35
C GLU A 132 -3.40 -15.36 4.20
N ALA A 133 -2.21 -14.77 4.39
CA ALA A 133 -1.44 -14.13 3.31
C ALA A 133 -0.39 -15.05 2.65
N LEU A 134 -0.28 -16.32 3.06
CA LEU A 134 0.67 -17.26 2.46
C LEU A 134 0.41 -17.42 0.96
N GLY A 135 1.49 -17.31 0.16
CA GLY A 135 1.42 -17.41 -1.30
C GLY A 135 0.98 -16.11 -2.00
N LEU A 136 0.64 -15.06 -1.26
CA LEU A 136 0.37 -13.73 -1.81
C LEU A 136 1.67 -12.93 -1.96
N LYS A 137 1.66 -11.95 -2.87
CA LYS A 137 2.75 -10.99 -3.06
C LYS A 137 2.68 -9.89 -1.98
N PRO A 138 3.78 -9.14 -1.73
CA PRO A 138 3.77 -7.96 -0.86
C PRO A 138 2.69 -6.94 -1.22
N SER A 139 2.31 -6.85 -2.50
CA SER A 139 1.14 -6.07 -2.96
C SER A 139 1.19 -4.59 -2.57
N ARG A 140 2.39 -4.01 -2.64
CA ARG A 140 2.71 -2.63 -2.26
C ARG A 140 2.20 -2.27 -0.87
N LEU A 141 2.17 -3.24 0.04
CA LEU A 141 1.71 -3.03 1.41
C LEU A 141 2.53 -1.93 2.08
N THR A 142 1.83 -0.90 2.55
CA THR A 142 2.36 0.11 3.47
C THR A 142 1.55 0.10 4.75
N LEU A 143 2.24 0.23 5.89
CA LEU A 143 1.63 0.34 7.22
C LEU A 143 2.05 1.66 7.84
N THR A 144 1.09 2.59 7.96
CA THR A 144 1.33 3.92 8.54
C THR A 144 0.67 4.01 9.91
N VAL A 145 1.45 4.33 10.94
CA VAL A 145 0.96 4.47 12.33
C VAL A 145 0.80 5.94 12.69
N GLY A 146 -0.31 6.29 13.34
CA GLY A 146 -0.56 7.61 13.91
C GLY A 146 -1.02 7.55 15.37
N PHE A 147 -0.73 8.59 16.14
CA PHE A 147 -1.11 8.70 17.55
C PHE A 147 -2.22 9.74 17.74
N GLY A 148 -3.32 9.32 18.37
CA GLY A 148 -4.47 10.17 18.64
C GLY A 148 -4.29 11.04 19.89
N PRO A 149 -5.10 12.11 20.05
CA PRO A 149 -5.04 13.01 21.20
C PRO A 149 -5.12 12.33 22.56
N SER A 150 -5.95 11.29 22.69
CA SER A 150 -6.21 10.58 23.94
C SER A 150 -5.02 9.77 24.46
N LEU A 151 -4.05 9.41 23.60
CA LEU A 151 -2.79 8.78 24.02
C LEU A 151 -1.95 9.70 24.92
N PHE A 152 -2.08 11.02 24.70
CA PHE A 152 -1.38 12.06 25.45
C PHE A 152 -2.18 12.58 26.65
N ALA A 153 -3.30 11.94 27.01
CA ALA A 153 -4.12 12.36 28.13
C ALA A 153 -3.38 12.24 29.47
N ALA A 154 -3.74 13.13 30.40
CA ALA A 154 -3.13 13.21 31.73
C ALA A 154 -3.26 11.91 32.53
N GLY A 155 -2.16 11.49 33.15
CA GLY A 155 -2.14 10.34 34.06
C GLY A 155 -2.10 8.98 33.36
N ARG A 156 -1.78 8.95 32.06
CA ARG A 156 -1.60 7.69 31.31
C ARG A 156 -0.13 7.27 31.25
N PHE A 157 0.63 7.84 30.32
CA PHE A 157 1.99 7.42 30.02
C PHE A 157 3.04 8.51 30.29
N GLY A 158 2.64 9.62 30.93
CA GLY A 158 3.52 10.77 31.15
C GLY A 158 3.91 11.48 29.85
N LEU A 159 2.98 11.54 28.89
CA LEU A 159 3.17 12.10 27.54
C LEU A 159 2.49 13.45 27.35
N GLU A 160 1.85 14.01 28.36
CA GLU A 160 1.00 15.21 28.26
C GLU A 160 1.76 16.39 27.64
N ARG A 161 3.00 16.59 28.08
CA ARG A 161 3.89 17.65 27.59
C ARG A 161 4.51 17.35 26.22
N ARG A 162 4.24 16.17 25.65
CA ARG A 162 4.74 15.72 24.34
C ARG A 162 3.68 15.83 23.26
N ARG A 163 2.42 16.13 23.59
CA ARG A 163 1.36 16.36 22.61
C ARG A 163 1.76 17.51 21.68
N PRO A 164 1.75 17.32 20.35
CA PRO A 164 2.03 18.41 19.43
C PRO A 164 0.92 19.47 19.46
N GLY A 165 1.28 20.75 19.40
CA GLY A 165 0.30 21.85 19.45
C GLY A 165 -0.70 21.82 18.29
N ALA A 166 -0.28 21.36 17.11
CA ALA A 166 -1.14 21.21 15.94
C ALA A 166 -2.03 19.94 15.97
N LEU A 167 -1.83 19.02 16.93
CA LEU A 167 -2.74 17.90 17.16
C LEU A 167 -3.94 18.37 17.99
N VAL A 168 -4.84 19.13 17.36
CA VAL A 168 -6.00 19.75 17.99
C VAL A 168 -7.26 18.87 17.86
N GLU A 169 -8.20 19.05 18.78
CA GLU A 169 -9.56 18.54 18.58
C GLU A 169 -10.23 19.34 17.47
N LEU A 170 -10.89 18.65 16.54
CA LEU A 170 -11.63 19.32 15.48
C LEU A 170 -12.86 20.03 16.05
N PRO A 171 -13.18 21.26 15.59
CA PRO A 171 -14.45 21.89 15.92
C PRO A 171 -15.61 21.09 15.31
N LYS A 172 -16.82 21.32 15.81
CA LYS A 172 -18.03 20.82 15.15
C LYS A 172 -18.22 21.52 13.82
N PHE A 173 -18.54 20.77 12.77
CA PHE A 173 -18.91 21.32 11.48
C PHE A 173 -20.42 21.24 11.25
N PRO A 174 -21.04 22.22 10.58
CA PRO A 174 -22.44 22.11 10.18
C PRO A 174 -22.69 20.84 9.36
N GLY A 175 -23.73 20.08 9.72
CA GLY A 175 -24.06 18.80 9.07
C GLY A 175 -23.38 17.57 9.69
N ASP A 176 -22.52 17.75 10.71
CA ASP A 176 -21.93 16.64 11.44
C ASP A 176 -23.00 15.77 12.11
N ASN A 177 -22.97 14.47 11.78
CA ASN A 177 -23.72 13.42 12.47
C ASN A 177 -22.75 12.29 12.85
N LEU A 178 -21.78 12.65 13.71
CA LEU A 178 -20.65 11.78 14.03
C LEU A 178 -21.08 10.68 15.00
N ASP A 179 -20.86 9.43 14.61
CA ASP A 179 -20.99 8.27 15.50
C ASP A 179 -19.76 8.19 16.42
N ALA A 180 -19.98 8.37 17.72
CA ALA A 180 -18.92 8.34 18.73
C ALA A 180 -18.19 6.99 18.78
N ALA A 181 -18.85 5.88 18.46
CA ALA A 181 -18.24 4.56 18.42
C ALA A 181 -17.27 4.39 17.23
N ARG A 182 -17.42 5.23 16.20
CA ARG A 182 -16.60 5.20 14.96
C ARG A 182 -15.72 6.44 14.81
N SER A 183 -15.48 7.13 15.92
CA SER A 183 -14.68 8.35 16.00
C SER A 183 -13.58 8.19 17.04
N GLY A 184 -12.49 8.95 16.89
CA GLY A 184 -11.35 8.93 17.81
C GLY A 184 -10.56 7.62 17.79
N GLY A 185 -9.85 7.37 18.89
CA GLY A 185 -8.90 6.26 19.06
C GLY A 185 -7.56 6.78 19.56
N ASP A 186 -6.90 6.00 20.41
CA ASP A 186 -5.57 6.34 20.94
C ASP A 186 -4.48 6.26 19.88
N LEU A 187 -4.66 5.36 18.91
CA LEU A 187 -3.73 5.15 17.82
C LEU A 187 -4.46 4.59 16.60
N CYS A 188 -3.90 4.80 15.43
CA CYS A 188 -4.43 4.28 14.19
C CYS A 188 -3.35 3.63 13.35
N ILE A 189 -3.77 2.67 12.52
CA ILE A 189 -2.94 2.03 11.52
C ILE A 189 -3.70 2.07 10.19
N GLN A 190 -3.07 2.67 9.19
CA GLN A 190 -3.50 2.65 7.81
C GLN A 190 -2.73 1.54 7.08
N ALA A 191 -3.42 0.46 6.70
CA ALA A 191 -2.88 -0.57 5.82
C ALA A 191 -3.38 -0.38 4.39
N CYS A 192 -2.51 0.05 3.50
CA CYS A 192 -2.82 0.18 2.07
C CYS A 192 -2.08 -0.88 1.27
N ALA A 193 -2.77 -1.57 0.36
CA ALA A 193 -2.20 -2.59 -0.51
C ALA A 193 -3.04 -2.71 -1.80
N ASP A 194 -2.50 -3.37 -2.82
CA ASP A 194 -3.27 -3.69 -4.04
C ASP A 194 -4.23 -4.87 -3.82
N ASP A 195 -3.85 -5.77 -2.91
CA ASP A 195 -4.63 -6.93 -2.51
C ASP A 195 -5.32 -6.67 -1.15
N PRO A 196 -6.66 -6.74 -1.06
CA PRO A 196 -7.37 -6.47 0.18
C PRO A 196 -7.07 -7.52 1.27
N GLN A 197 -6.77 -8.77 0.90
CA GLN A 197 -6.45 -9.84 1.84
C GLN A 197 -5.12 -9.57 2.55
N VAL A 198 -4.14 -8.98 1.83
CA VAL A 198 -2.85 -8.55 2.42
C VAL A 198 -3.07 -7.43 3.44
N ALA A 199 -3.92 -6.43 3.14
CA ALA A 199 -4.22 -5.36 4.08
C ALA A 199 -4.97 -5.86 5.33
N VAL A 200 -5.92 -6.79 5.14
CA VAL A 200 -6.66 -7.44 6.25
C VAL A 200 -5.75 -8.27 7.13
N HIS A 201 -4.89 -9.10 6.52
CA HIS A 201 -3.89 -9.90 7.23
C HIS A 201 -3.01 -9.04 8.14
N ALA A 202 -2.52 -7.91 7.62
CA ALA A 202 -1.65 -7.04 8.38
C ALA A 202 -2.33 -6.46 9.62
N ILE A 203 -3.55 -5.91 9.46
CA ILE A 203 -4.30 -5.37 10.61
C ILE A 203 -4.66 -6.47 11.61
N ARG A 204 -5.05 -7.66 11.13
CA ARG A 204 -5.38 -8.81 11.98
C ARG A 204 -4.18 -9.25 12.82
N ASN A 205 -3.00 -9.39 12.22
CA ASN A 205 -1.80 -9.81 12.94
C ASN A 205 -1.33 -8.74 13.94
N LEU A 206 -1.40 -7.45 13.60
CA LEU A 206 -1.09 -6.37 14.55
C LEU A 206 -2.07 -6.37 15.72
N ALA A 207 -3.37 -6.54 15.48
CA ALA A 207 -4.36 -6.69 16.54
C ALA A 207 -4.09 -7.92 17.43
N ARG A 208 -3.68 -9.05 16.84
CA ARG A 208 -3.29 -10.28 17.57
C ARG A 208 -2.08 -10.04 18.48
N ILE A 209 -1.01 -9.44 17.97
CA ILE A 209 0.20 -9.08 18.75
C ILE A 209 -0.15 -8.10 19.87
N GLY A 210 -1.10 -7.20 19.61
CA GLY A 210 -1.59 -6.20 20.55
C GLY A 210 -2.53 -6.73 21.63
N PHE A 211 -2.94 -8.01 21.58
CA PHE A 211 -3.93 -8.56 22.49
C PHE A 211 -3.56 -8.33 23.96
N GLY A 212 -4.53 -7.86 24.75
CA GLY A 212 -4.35 -7.49 26.16
C GLY A 212 -3.73 -6.10 26.40
N LYS A 213 -3.13 -5.48 25.37
CA LYS A 213 -2.51 -4.14 25.46
C LYS A 213 -3.29 -3.07 24.69
N VAL A 214 -3.93 -3.46 23.60
CA VAL A 214 -4.81 -2.62 22.78
C VAL A 214 -6.07 -3.39 22.36
N ALA A 215 -7.12 -2.65 22.00
CA ALA A 215 -8.34 -3.19 21.41
C ALA A 215 -8.73 -2.38 20.18
N VAL A 216 -9.22 -3.06 19.12
CA VAL A 216 -9.76 -2.37 17.94
C VAL A 216 -11.01 -1.60 18.37
N ARG A 217 -10.98 -0.27 18.22
CA ARG A 217 -12.11 0.61 18.50
C ARG A 217 -13.11 0.60 17.35
N TRP A 218 -12.59 0.83 16.14
CA TRP A 218 -13.34 0.76 14.90
C TRP A 218 -12.39 0.47 13.74
N SER A 219 -12.93 -0.08 12.66
CA SER A 219 -12.21 -0.29 11.42
C SER A 219 -13.06 0.07 10.21
N GLN A 220 -12.37 0.35 9.10
CA GLN A 220 -13.01 0.66 7.83
C GLN A 220 -12.20 0.04 6.69
N LEU A 221 -12.87 -0.76 5.88
CA LEU A 221 -12.37 -1.22 4.60
C LEU A 221 -12.70 -0.17 3.53
N GLY A 222 -11.72 0.18 2.71
CA GLY A 222 -11.88 1.02 1.52
C GLY A 222 -11.64 0.17 0.27
N PHE A 223 -12.56 0.25 -0.69
CA PHE A 223 -12.42 -0.39 -1.99
C PHE A 223 -12.19 0.66 -3.07
N GLY A 224 -11.12 0.49 -3.85
CA GLY A 224 -10.73 1.45 -4.87
C GLY A 224 -10.02 2.66 -4.28
N LYS A 225 -9.05 3.20 -5.01
CA LYS A 225 -8.51 4.53 -4.72
C LYS A 225 -9.52 5.60 -5.13
N THR A 226 -9.75 6.60 -4.30
CA THR A 226 -10.48 7.83 -4.65
C THR A 226 -9.60 9.06 -4.42
N SER A 227 -8.29 8.88 -4.56
CA SER A 227 -7.26 9.89 -4.46
C SER A 227 -6.08 9.49 -5.34
N SER A 228 -5.24 10.46 -5.73
CA SER A 228 -4.00 10.22 -6.47
C SER A 228 -2.86 11.04 -5.90
N THR A 229 -1.69 10.42 -5.75
CA THR A 229 -0.39 11.07 -5.51
C THR A 229 0.51 10.96 -6.76
N THR A 230 -0.02 10.42 -7.86
CA THR A 230 0.67 10.19 -9.14
C THR A 230 -0.09 10.92 -10.27
N PRO A 231 0.25 12.20 -10.56
CA PRO A 231 -0.51 13.04 -11.48
C PRO A 231 -0.62 12.49 -12.90
N ASP A 232 0.41 11.79 -13.39
CA ASP A 232 0.47 11.23 -14.74
C ASP A 232 -0.34 9.93 -14.90
N ALA A 233 -0.81 9.35 -13.79
CA ALA A 233 -1.70 8.19 -13.82
C ALA A 233 -3.16 8.64 -13.94
N GLN A 234 -4.02 7.76 -14.48
CA GLN A 234 -5.45 8.04 -14.56
C GLN A 234 -6.03 8.31 -13.17
N THR A 235 -6.57 9.52 -12.96
CA THR A 235 -7.29 9.89 -11.74
C THR A 235 -8.49 8.95 -11.55
N PRO A 236 -8.63 8.30 -10.38
CA PRO A 236 -9.74 7.41 -10.14
C PRO A 236 -11.05 8.19 -9.94
N ARG A 237 -12.17 7.46 -9.81
CA ARG A 237 -13.48 8.05 -9.56
C ARG A 237 -14.01 7.68 -8.18
N ASN A 238 -14.70 8.62 -7.54
CA ASN A 238 -15.46 8.36 -6.31
C ASN A 238 -16.83 7.72 -6.62
N LEU A 239 -17.58 7.37 -5.57
CA LEU A 239 -18.89 6.70 -5.70
C LEU A 239 -19.98 7.58 -6.33
N PHE A 240 -19.77 8.89 -6.42
CA PHE A 240 -20.64 9.80 -7.19
C PHE A 240 -20.29 9.84 -8.68
N GLY A 241 -19.26 9.09 -9.10
CA GLY A 241 -18.82 8.99 -10.48
C GLY A 241 -17.89 10.11 -10.94
N PHE A 242 -17.47 11.04 -10.07
CA PHE A 242 -16.55 12.11 -10.43
C PHE A 242 -15.09 11.68 -10.26
N LYS A 243 -14.18 12.21 -11.09
CA LYS A 243 -12.74 12.04 -10.89
C LYS A 243 -12.35 12.70 -9.56
N ASP A 244 -11.54 12.01 -8.77
CA ASP A 244 -11.18 12.45 -7.42
C ASP A 244 -9.66 12.33 -7.20
N GLY A 245 -9.01 13.45 -6.85
CA GLY A 245 -7.56 13.56 -6.72
C GLY A 245 -6.81 14.23 -7.90
N THR A 246 -7.49 14.93 -8.82
CA THR A 246 -6.82 15.63 -9.94
C THR A 246 -5.91 16.77 -9.49
N SER A 247 -6.37 17.58 -8.53
CA SER A 247 -5.62 18.72 -7.97
C SER A 247 -5.11 18.39 -6.58
N ASN A 248 -4.26 17.37 -6.48
CA ASN A 248 -3.65 16.93 -5.23
C ASN A 248 -2.11 17.08 -5.27
N ILE A 249 -1.46 17.00 -4.11
CA ILE A 249 0.00 17.05 -4.01
C ILE A 249 0.58 15.73 -4.54
N SER A 250 1.50 15.83 -5.50
CA SER A 250 2.25 14.68 -6.01
C SER A 250 3.22 14.16 -4.97
N GLY A 251 3.37 12.83 -4.89
CA GLY A 251 4.40 12.19 -4.08
C GLY A 251 5.83 12.53 -4.49
N THR A 252 6.01 12.98 -5.73
CA THR A 252 7.31 13.36 -6.30
C THR A 252 7.63 14.85 -6.15
N ASP A 253 6.66 15.69 -5.76
CA ASP A 253 6.83 17.13 -5.59
C ASP A 253 7.36 17.46 -4.18
N ARG A 254 8.67 17.24 -4.00
CA ARG A 254 9.34 17.42 -2.70
C ARG A 254 9.17 18.84 -2.13
N PRO A 255 9.34 19.93 -2.90
CA PRO A 255 9.13 21.29 -2.36
C PRO A 255 7.73 21.50 -1.80
N THR A 256 6.70 21.00 -2.47
CA THR A 256 5.31 21.12 -2.01
C THR A 256 5.04 20.23 -0.80
N LEU A 257 5.58 19.02 -0.76
CA LEU A 257 5.48 18.12 0.39
C LEU A 257 6.14 18.70 1.65
N GLU A 258 7.35 19.25 1.55
CA GLU A 258 8.05 19.89 2.68
C GLU A 258 7.32 21.14 3.19
N ARG A 259 6.58 21.84 2.31
CA ARG A 259 5.81 23.01 2.69
C ARG A 259 4.47 22.67 3.34
N HIS A 260 3.81 21.60 2.90
CA HIS A 260 2.38 21.38 3.18
C HIS A 260 2.04 20.06 3.88
N VAL A 261 2.96 19.09 3.91
CA VAL A 261 2.69 17.76 4.45
C VAL A 261 3.60 17.46 5.64
N TRP A 262 4.91 17.69 5.49
CA TRP A 262 5.88 17.33 6.51
C TRP A 262 6.04 18.42 7.56
N VAL A 263 6.08 18.03 8.82
CA VAL A 263 6.38 18.94 9.93
C VAL A 263 7.86 19.38 9.83
N PRO A 264 8.14 20.67 9.63
CA PRO A 264 9.51 21.15 9.59
C PRO A 264 10.13 21.18 10.99
N PRO A 265 11.47 21.29 11.10
CA PRO A 265 12.13 21.51 12.39
C PRO A 265 11.56 22.75 13.09
N ALA A 266 11.49 22.70 14.42
CA ALA A 266 10.98 23.77 15.28
C ALA A 266 9.47 24.11 15.17
N ASP A 267 8.71 23.45 14.30
CA ASP A 267 7.24 23.61 14.20
C ASP A 267 6.50 22.54 15.04
N GLY A 268 6.70 22.61 16.36
CA GLY A 268 6.17 21.66 17.34
C GLY A 268 7.27 20.89 18.08
N PRO A 269 6.92 19.80 18.79
CA PRO A 269 7.90 18.98 19.50
C PRO A 269 8.88 18.32 18.54
N ASP A 270 10.18 18.29 18.89
CA ASP A 270 11.25 17.77 18.03
C ASP A 270 10.96 16.37 17.45
N TRP A 271 10.29 15.51 18.22
CA TRP A 271 9.96 14.15 17.83
C TRP A 271 8.94 14.05 16.67
N MET A 272 8.21 15.12 16.37
CA MET A 272 7.29 15.19 15.23
C MET A 272 7.94 15.69 13.95
N THR A 273 9.18 16.19 13.98
CA THR A 273 9.90 16.62 12.79
C THR A 273 9.89 15.51 11.74
N LYS A 274 9.56 15.83 10.48
CA LYS A 274 9.35 14.87 9.36
C LYS A 274 8.12 13.95 9.51
N GLY A 275 7.36 14.06 10.60
CA GLY A 275 6.01 13.51 10.71
C GLY A 275 4.98 14.30 9.89
N SER A 276 3.71 13.91 10.02
CA SER A 276 2.55 14.60 9.43
C SER A 276 1.35 14.45 10.37
N TYR A 277 0.33 15.29 10.18
CA TYR A 277 -0.97 15.15 10.85
C TYR A 277 -1.97 14.48 9.92
N LEU A 278 -2.79 13.58 10.46
CA LEU A 278 -3.83 12.86 9.73
C LEU A 278 -5.21 13.27 10.26
N VAL A 279 -6.12 13.56 9.34
CA VAL A 279 -7.54 13.71 9.62
C VAL A 279 -8.31 12.60 8.89
N ALA A 280 -9.09 11.81 9.62
CA ALA A 280 -9.97 10.79 9.06
C ALA A 280 -11.44 11.20 9.23
N ARG A 281 -12.23 11.10 8.16
CA ARG A 281 -13.66 11.44 8.11
C ARG A 281 -14.40 10.33 7.38
N ARG A 282 -15.54 9.90 7.93
CA ARG A 282 -16.42 8.87 7.35
C ARG A 282 -17.81 9.44 7.10
#